data_AF-A0A6C0U698-F1
#
_entry.id   AF-A0A6C0U698-F1
#
_cell.length_a   1.000
_cell.length_b   1.000
_cell.length_c   1.000
_cell.angle_alpha   90.00
_cell.angle_beta   90.00
_cell.angle_gamma   90.00
#
_symmetry.space_group_name_H-M   'P 1'
#
loop_
_entity.id
_entity.type
_entity.pdbx_description
1 polymer ?
#
loop_
_entity_poly.entity_id
_entity_poly.type
_entity_poly.pdbx_seq_one_letter_code
_entity_poly.pdbx_strand_id
1 'polypeptide(L)'
;MAVLALRPGTPFDHFHYLVFCSLTREAAIVDPYDVSAVHAAVAANDLRLTTVINTHEHWDHAGRNSEMKAGGTIQIMAPRAAAGTLQPIDRALEDGDRIDIGHSVSLAVLATPGHTMAHISLGGRDGDTPFLISGDTLFAGGAGNCNYGGHAPVLFDTLARKFGPLEGATVLYPGHDYLARNLRFAAHVEPSNPAVEELASQLQATPPGQLYFTTMEQERRINPFLRCSSPGLRQQLARLCPHLPAEANEREVFVALRHYRDQWADQDDHQSVAPQRATTVSQ
;
A
#
# COMPACT_ATOMS: atom_id res chain seq x y z
N MET A 1 -0.11 9.62 -18.22
CA MET A 1 0.49 9.44 -16.90
C MET A 1 -0.25 10.31 -15.91
N ALA A 2 -1.18 9.70 -15.18
CA ALA A 2 -2.03 10.36 -14.20
C ALA A 2 -1.47 10.23 -12.77
N VAL A 3 -0.55 9.28 -12.54
CA VAL A 3 0.01 8.97 -11.21
C VAL A 3 1.54 9.02 -11.27
N LEU A 4 2.16 9.80 -10.39
CA LEU A 4 3.60 9.83 -10.15
C LEU A 4 3.88 9.35 -8.72
N ALA A 5 4.61 8.24 -8.60
CA ALA A 5 5.02 7.69 -7.32
C ALA A 5 6.32 8.32 -6.82
N LEU A 6 6.35 8.66 -5.54
CA LEU A 6 7.52 9.18 -4.83
C LEU A 6 7.85 8.18 -3.72
N ARG A 7 9.12 7.76 -3.63
CA ARG A 7 9.62 6.92 -2.53
C ARG A 7 10.72 7.67 -1.80
N PRO A 8 10.40 8.60 -0.90
CA PRO A 8 11.44 9.25 -0.11
C PRO A 8 12.17 8.19 0.72
N GLY A 9 13.48 8.37 0.91
CA GLY A 9 14.32 7.47 1.70
C GLY A 9 13.99 7.54 3.19
N THR A 10 12.83 7.00 3.56
CA THR A 10 12.27 7.03 4.91
C THR A 10 12.50 5.69 5.61
N PRO A 11 12.53 5.66 6.95
CA PRO A 11 12.72 4.40 7.70
C PRO A 11 11.63 3.34 7.49
N PHE A 12 10.51 3.72 6.89
CA PHE A 12 9.31 2.88 6.74
C PHE A 12 9.01 2.50 5.29
N ASP A 13 9.87 2.91 4.34
CA ASP A 13 9.71 2.66 2.91
C ASP A 13 8.38 3.17 2.32
N HIS A 14 7.91 4.35 2.76
CA HIS A 14 6.65 4.95 2.27
C HIS A 14 6.65 5.28 0.79
N PHE A 15 5.49 5.13 0.18
CA PHE A 15 5.14 5.78 -1.07
C PHE A 15 4.25 7.00 -0.84
N HIS A 16 4.44 8.01 -1.69
CA HIS A 16 3.46 9.08 -1.92
C HIS A 16 3.05 9.08 -3.38
N TYR A 17 1.80 9.42 -3.65
CA TYR A 17 1.28 9.43 -5.02
C TYR A 17 0.77 10.80 -5.40
N LEU A 18 1.47 11.47 -6.32
CA LEU A 18 0.94 12.64 -7.01
C LEU A 18 0.00 12.16 -8.10
N VAL A 19 -1.29 12.40 -7.92
CA VAL A 19 -2.32 12.17 -8.94
C VAL A 19 -2.64 13.51 -9.60
N PHE A 20 -2.46 13.65 -10.91
CA PHE A 20 -2.55 14.96 -11.56
C PHE A 20 -3.25 14.95 -12.92
N CYS A 21 -3.93 16.05 -13.20
CA CYS A 21 -4.52 16.34 -14.49
C CYS A 21 -3.47 17.00 -15.39
N SER A 22 -3.15 16.37 -16.52
CA SER A 22 -2.21 16.93 -17.49
C SER A 22 -2.71 18.21 -18.16
N LEU A 23 -4.05 18.39 -18.27
CA LEU A 23 -4.65 19.55 -18.92
C LEU A 23 -4.63 20.80 -18.04
N THR A 24 -4.97 20.67 -16.75
CA THR A 24 -5.06 21.82 -15.82
C THR A 24 -3.84 21.97 -14.93
N ARG A 25 -2.94 20.96 -14.93
CA ARG A 25 -1.77 20.84 -14.06
C ARG A 25 -2.13 20.73 -12.57
N GLU A 26 -3.40 20.61 -12.23
CA GLU A 26 -3.85 20.37 -10.85
C GLU A 26 -3.42 18.98 -10.39
N ALA A 27 -2.97 18.91 -9.15
CA ALA A 27 -2.54 17.68 -8.52
C ALA A 27 -3.18 17.52 -7.14
N ALA A 28 -3.42 16.25 -6.79
CA ALA A 28 -3.63 15.78 -5.44
C ALA A 28 -2.42 14.94 -5.01
N ILE A 29 -2.03 15.04 -3.74
CA ILE A 29 -1.06 14.14 -3.13
C ILE A 29 -1.78 13.15 -2.23
N VAL A 30 -1.47 11.87 -2.37
CA VAL A 30 -1.97 10.82 -1.47
C VAL A 30 -0.91 10.49 -0.43
N ASP A 31 -1.32 10.51 0.85
CA ASP A 31 -0.53 10.15 2.04
C ASP A 31 0.87 10.80 2.14
N PRO A 32 0.98 12.14 2.24
CA PRO A 32 2.27 12.82 2.27
C PRO A 32 3.00 12.66 3.62
N TYR A 33 4.08 11.87 3.66
CA TYR A 33 4.98 11.79 4.82
C TYR A 33 6.13 12.80 4.74
N ASP A 34 6.80 12.88 3.60
CA ASP A 34 7.90 13.82 3.34
C ASP A 34 7.40 15.03 2.55
N VAL A 35 6.97 16.06 3.30
CA VAL A 35 6.42 17.31 2.74
C VAL A 35 7.41 18.01 1.80
N SER A 36 8.71 17.97 2.11
CA SER A 36 9.74 18.59 1.28
C SER A 36 9.87 17.87 -0.06
N ALA A 37 9.93 16.53 -0.05
CA ALA A 37 9.97 15.73 -1.26
C ALA A 37 8.73 15.94 -2.15
N VAL A 38 7.55 16.07 -1.52
CA VAL A 38 6.30 16.38 -2.24
C VAL A 38 6.41 17.73 -2.94
N HIS A 39 6.80 18.80 -2.24
CA HIS A 39 6.94 20.12 -2.86
C HIS A 39 8.01 20.16 -3.95
N ALA A 40 9.14 19.46 -3.77
CA ALA A 40 10.18 19.34 -4.78
C ALA A 40 9.64 18.64 -6.05
N ALA A 41 8.89 17.55 -5.89
CA ALA A 41 8.28 16.85 -7.01
C ALA A 41 7.21 17.69 -7.72
N VAL A 42 6.37 18.41 -6.97
CA VAL A 42 5.38 19.35 -7.53
C VAL A 42 6.07 20.42 -8.37
N ALA A 43 7.14 21.03 -7.87
CA ALA A 43 7.90 22.06 -8.59
C ALA A 43 8.61 21.49 -9.83
N ALA A 44 9.29 20.35 -9.70
CA ALA A 44 10.03 19.72 -10.79
C ALA A 44 9.12 19.29 -11.95
N ASN A 45 7.85 19.00 -11.67
CA ASN A 45 6.87 18.59 -12.65
C ASN A 45 5.91 19.72 -13.04
N ASP A 46 6.14 20.97 -12.62
CA ASP A 46 5.29 22.14 -12.93
C ASP A 46 3.79 21.86 -12.67
N LEU A 47 3.51 21.33 -11.47
CA LEU A 47 2.17 20.99 -11.00
C LEU A 47 1.66 22.04 -10.01
N ARG A 48 0.33 22.15 -9.92
CA ARG A 48 -0.38 22.95 -8.93
C ARG A 48 -1.03 22.02 -7.90
N LEU A 49 -0.39 21.85 -6.76
CA LEU A 49 -0.94 21.05 -5.67
C LEU A 49 -2.17 21.75 -5.07
N THR A 50 -3.31 21.06 -5.07
CA THR A 50 -4.59 21.60 -4.59
C THR A 50 -5.19 20.80 -3.45
N THR A 51 -4.81 19.52 -3.35
CA THR A 51 -5.50 18.55 -2.49
C THR A 51 -4.51 17.59 -1.86
N VAL A 52 -4.71 17.28 -0.58
CA VAL A 52 -4.16 16.09 0.10
C VAL A 52 -5.30 15.11 0.27
N ILE A 53 -5.07 13.83 -0.02
CA ILE A 53 -6.01 12.75 0.23
C ILE A 53 -5.32 11.76 1.16
N ASN A 54 -5.90 11.47 2.32
CA ASN A 54 -5.40 10.41 3.20
C ASN A 54 -6.19 9.12 2.98
N THR A 55 -5.50 7.98 2.94
CA THR A 55 -6.13 6.66 2.89
C THR A 55 -6.67 6.25 4.26
N HIS A 56 -5.96 6.59 5.33
CA HIS A 56 -6.34 6.25 6.70
C HIS A 56 -5.66 7.19 7.72
N GLU A 57 -5.90 6.93 9.01
CA GLU A 57 -5.58 7.83 10.11
C GLU A 57 -4.18 7.65 10.72
N HIS A 58 -3.38 6.67 10.29
CA HIS A 58 -2.05 6.49 10.87
C HIS A 58 -1.15 7.68 10.56
N TRP A 59 -0.29 8.00 11.53
CA TRP A 59 0.46 9.25 11.57
C TRP A 59 1.43 9.38 10.39
N ASP A 60 1.98 8.28 9.93
CA ASP A 60 2.90 8.23 8.81
C ASP A 60 2.22 8.47 7.44
N HIS A 61 0.88 8.39 7.38
CA HIS A 61 0.09 8.73 6.18
C HIS A 61 -0.58 10.10 6.30
N ALA A 62 -1.04 10.47 7.50
CA ALA A 62 -1.92 11.63 7.70
C ALA A 62 -1.37 12.66 8.72
N GLY A 63 -0.23 12.39 9.33
CA GLY A 63 0.37 13.23 10.38
C GLY A 63 0.91 14.57 9.88
N ARG A 64 0.98 14.77 8.56
CA ARG A 64 1.49 16.01 7.93
C ARG A 64 0.40 16.95 7.43
N ASN A 65 -0.88 16.65 7.67
CA ASN A 65 -1.99 17.45 7.13
C ASN A 65 -1.91 18.94 7.50
N SER A 66 -1.57 19.26 8.75
CA SER A 66 -1.40 20.65 9.20
C SER A 66 -0.23 21.35 8.51
N GLU A 67 0.87 20.63 8.29
CA GLU A 67 2.07 21.13 7.61
C GLU A 67 1.78 21.42 6.12
N MET A 68 1.15 20.46 5.44
CA MET A 68 0.69 20.61 4.06
C MET A 68 -0.28 21.79 3.90
N LYS A 69 -1.15 22.02 4.89
CA LYS A 69 -2.16 23.07 4.84
C LYS A 69 -1.64 24.46 5.22
N ALA A 70 -0.39 24.61 5.68
CA ALA A 70 0.13 25.88 6.20
C ALA A 70 0.01 27.07 5.21
N GLY A 71 -0.03 26.81 3.90
CA GLY A 71 -0.29 27.81 2.84
C GLY A 71 -1.76 28.18 2.60
N GLY A 72 -2.71 27.53 3.27
CA GLY A 72 -4.15 27.87 3.31
C GLY A 72 -4.99 27.46 2.08
N THR A 73 -4.37 27.08 0.96
CA THR A 73 -5.08 26.78 -0.29
C THR A 73 -5.35 25.30 -0.54
N ILE A 74 -4.68 24.42 0.20
CA ILE A 74 -4.78 22.97 0.03
C ILE A 74 -5.99 22.43 0.81
N GLN A 75 -6.84 21.68 0.11
CA GLN A 75 -7.93 20.92 0.70
C GLN A 75 -7.42 19.60 1.28
N ILE A 76 -7.83 19.27 2.50
CA ILE A 76 -7.55 17.96 3.10
C ILE A 76 -8.79 17.09 3.00
N MET A 77 -8.66 15.96 2.29
CA MET A 77 -9.70 14.95 2.16
C MET A 77 -9.26 13.68 2.88
N ALA A 78 -10.14 13.08 3.68
CA ALA A 78 -9.83 11.88 4.43
C ALA A 78 -11.11 11.07 4.71
N PRO A 79 -11.01 9.81 5.16
CA PRO A 79 -12.19 9.00 5.43
C PRO A 79 -13.08 9.63 6.50
N ARG A 80 -14.40 9.59 6.29
CA ARG A 80 -15.40 10.04 7.27
C ARG A 80 -15.21 9.39 8.64
N ALA A 81 -14.90 8.10 8.64
CA ALA A 81 -14.69 7.31 9.84
C ALA A 81 -13.45 7.76 10.64
N ALA A 82 -12.48 8.45 10.02
CA ALA A 82 -11.30 9.00 10.67
C ALA A 82 -11.51 10.42 11.24
N ALA A 83 -12.67 11.07 11.01
CA ALA A 83 -12.85 12.48 11.36
C ALA A 83 -12.76 12.81 12.86
N GLY A 84 -12.92 11.81 13.73
CA GLY A 84 -12.75 11.95 15.17
C GLY A 84 -11.30 11.91 15.66
N THR A 85 -10.37 11.37 14.87
CA THR A 85 -8.95 11.18 15.24
C THR A 85 -7.99 11.96 14.35
N LEU A 86 -8.44 12.34 13.16
CA LEU A 86 -7.65 13.07 12.18
C LEU A 86 -8.20 14.47 11.95
N GLN A 87 -7.33 15.47 12.06
CA GLN A 87 -7.61 16.88 11.77
C GLN A 87 -6.35 17.55 11.21
N PRO A 88 -6.46 18.58 10.35
CA PRO A 88 -7.71 19.12 9.77
C PRO A 88 -8.28 18.20 8.67
N ILE A 89 -9.60 18.27 8.45
CA ILE A 89 -10.29 17.66 7.30
C ILE A 89 -11.28 18.67 6.72
N ASP A 90 -11.15 19.01 5.44
CA ASP A 90 -12.09 19.87 4.71
C ASP A 90 -13.23 19.07 4.07
N ARG A 91 -12.92 17.86 3.59
CA ARG A 91 -13.89 16.94 3.01
C ARG A 91 -13.74 15.54 3.58
N ALA A 92 -14.77 15.07 4.24
CA ALA A 92 -14.84 13.72 4.77
C ALA A 92 -15.48 12.77 3.74
N LEU A 93 -14.72 11.75 3.33
CA LEU A 93 -15.00 10.83 2.22
C LEU A 93 -15.71 9.54 2.67
N GLU A 94 -16.63 9.04 1.86
CA GLU A 94 -17.37 7.78 2.07
C GLU A 94 -17.24 6.83 0.88
N ASP A 95 -17.65 5.57 1.06
CA ASP A 95 -17.67 4.58 -0.03
C ASP A 95 -18.51 5.06 -1.21
N GLY A 96 -17.97 4.98 -2.42
CA GLY A 96 -18.64 5.41 -3.64
C GLY A 96 -18.51 6.90 -3.96
N ASP A 97 -17.90 7.71 -3.10
CA ASP A 97 -17.57 9.10 -3.42
C ASP A 97 -16.65 9.20 -4.63
N ARG A 98 -16.71 10.35 -5.31
CA ARG A 98 -15.80 10.70 -6.40
C ARG A 98 -14.96 11.92 -6.06
N ILE A 99 -13.69 11.88 -6.47
CA ILE A 99 -12.74 12.99 -6.34
C ILE A 99 -12.25 13.32 -7.74
N ASP A 100 -12.63 14.48 -8.24
CA ASP A 100 -12.15 14.97 -9.54
C ASP A 100 -10.92 15.85 -9.33
N ILE A 101 -9.90 15.63 -10.15
CA ILE A 101 -8.66 16.38 -10.17
C ILE A 101 -8.56 17.01 -11.55
N GLY A 102 -8.60 18.34 -11.62
CA GLY A 102 -8.70 19.06 -12.88
C GLY A 102 -9.92 18.63 -13.70
N HIS A 103 -9.72 18.43 -15.01
CA HIS A 103 -10.81 18.13 -15.95
C HIS A 103 -10.81 16.69 -16.48
N SER A 104 -9.78 15.91 -16.19
CA SER A 104 -9.55 14.63 -16.88
C SER A 104 -9.25 13.45 -15.95
N VAL A 105 -9.14 13.68 -14.65
CA VAL A 105 -8.84 12.62 -13.68
C VAL A 105 -9.95 12.55 -12.65
N SER A 106 -10.45 11.35 -12.41
CA SER A 106 -11.51 11.08 -11.43
C SER A 106 -11.14 9.81 -10.66
N LEU A 107 -11.14 9.92 -9.34
CA LEU A 107 -10.88 8.81 -8.42
C LEU A 107 -12.20 8.37 -7.77
N ALA A 108 -12.45 7.07 -7.77
CA ALA A 108 -13.52 6.44 -6.99
C ALA A 108 -12.99 6.07 -5.60
N VAL A 109 -13.72 6.48 -4.56
CA VAL A 109 -13.42 6.12 -3.17
C VAL A 109 -14.02 4.75 -2.88
N LEU A 110 -13.20 3.84 -2.36
CA LEU A 110 -13.60 2.52 -1.91
C LEU A 110 -13.36 2.44 -0.40
N ALA A 111 -14.40 2.27 0.40
CA ALA A 111 -14.19 1.93 1.81
C ALA A 111 -13.58 0.52 1.91
N THR A 112 -12.43 0.45 2.56
CA THR A 112 -11.60 -0.76 2.64
C THR A 112 -11.18 -1.05 4.08
N PRO A 113 -12.14 -1.21 5.00
CA PRO A 113 -11.82 -1.49 6.40
C PRO A 113 -11.04 -2.81 6.51
N GLY A 114 -10.07 -2.85 7.41
CA GLY A 114 -9.23 -4.02 7.59
C GLY A 114 -7.96 -3.68 8.36
N HIS A 115 -7.03 -2.98 7.72
CA HIS A 115 -5.81 -2.47 8.36
C HIS A 115 -6.13 -1.46 9.47
N THR A 116 -6.95 -0.47 9.14
CA THR A 116 -7.77 0.28 10.10
C THR A 116 -9.23 0.14 9.71
N MET A 117 -10.15 0.39 10.64
CA MET A 117 -11.58 0.36 10.34
C MET A 117 -12.07 1.59 9.57
N ALA A 118 -11.26 2.66 9.50
CA ALA A 118 -11.57 3.86 8.74
C ALA A 118 -10.98 3.88 7.33
N HIS A 119 -10.14 2.91 6.97
CA HIS A 119 -9.35 2.92 5.75
C HIS A 119 -10.18 3.02 4.46
N ILE A 120 -9.70 3.81 3.48
CA ILE A 120 -10.20 3.88 2.10
C ILE A 120 -9.07 3.60 1.10
N SER A 121 -9.45 3.11 -0.08
CA SER A 121 -8.59 3.00 -1.24
C SER A 121 -9.16 3.82 -2.39
N LEU A 122 -8.31 4.22 -3.34
CA LEU A 122 -8.68 5.11 -4.44
C LEU A 122 -8.48 4.37 -5.78
N GLY A 123 -9.58 4.11 -6.49
CA GLY A 123 -9.55 3.53 -7.83
C GLY A 123 -9.58 4.60 -8.92
N GLY A 124 -8.82 4.43 -9.98
CA GLY A 124 -8.80 5.37 -11.10
C GLY A 124 -8.35 4.73 -12.41
N ARG A 125 -8.22 5.55 -13.45
CA ARG A 125 -7.72 5.14 -14.78
C ARG A 125 -6.72 6.16 -15.30
N ASP A 126 -5.63 5.69 -15.88
CA ASP A 126 -4.67 6.48 -16.66
C ASP A 126 -4.78 6.07 -18.13
N GLY A 127 -5.54 6.85 -18.90
CA GLY A 127 -6.06 6.39 -20.19
C GLY A 127 -6.92 5.14 -20.00
N ASP A 128 -6.57 4.05 -20.68
CA ASP A 128 -7.28 2.77 -20.60
C ASP A 128 -6.74 1.85 -19.50
N THR A 129 -5.68 2.24 -18.78
CA THR A 129 -5.07 1.42 -17.73
C THR A 129 -5.70 1.72 -16.38
N PRO A 130 -6.42 0.76 -15.75
CA PRO A 130 -6.94 0.95 -14.40
C PRO A 130 -5.82 0.90 -13.36
N PHE A 131 -6.01 1.60 -12.25
CA PHE A 131 -5.12 1.55 -11.09
C PHE A 131 -5.88 1.61 -9.77
N LEU A 132 -5.23 1.16 -8.70
CA LEU A 132 -5.71 1.21 -7.33
C LEU A 132 -4.60 1.73 -6.41
N ILE A 133 -4.82 2.87 -5.78
CA ILE A 133 -4.03 3.32 -4.62
C ILE A 133 -4.64 2.68 -3.39
N SER A 134 -3.96 1.68 -2.86
CA SER A 134 -4.50 0.73 -1.88
C SER A 134 -4.17 1.10 -0.43
N GLY A 135 -3.28 2.07 -0.22
CA GLY A 135 -2.75 2.38 1.11
C GLY A 135 -2.20 1.12 1.76
N ASP A 136 -2.64 0.88 2.99
CA ASP A 136 -2.17 -0.23 3.81
C ASP A 136 -3.13 -1.41 3.82
N THR A 137 -4.14 -1.42 2.95
CA THR A 137 -5.05 -2.56 2.81
C THR A 137 -4.35 -3.75 2.11
N LEU A 138 -3.75 -3.51 0.95
CA LEU A 138 -3.07 -4.51 0.15
C LEU A 138 -1.68 -4.00 -0.22
N PHE A 139 -0.67 -4.85 -0.08
CA PHE A 139 0.69 -4.57 -0.53
C PHE A 139 1.05 -5.47 -1.69
N ALA A 140 2.05 -5.08 -2.48
CA ALA A 140 2.60 -6.00 -3.47
C ALA A 140 3.18 -7.25 -2.76
N GLY A 141 2.57 -8.42 -2.98
CA GLY A 141 2.86 -9.68 -2.30
C GLY A 141 2.46 -9.76 -0.81
N GLY A 142 1.71 -8.79 -0.29
CA GLY A 142 1.34 -8.75 1.13
C GLY A 142 -0.04 -8.14 1.40
N ALA A 143 -0.38 -7.99 2.67
CA ALA A 143 -1.60 -7.32 3.13
C ALA A 143 -1.32 -6.52 4.41
N GLY A 144 -2.22 -5.61 4.76
CA GLY A 144 -2.13 -4.78 5.97
C GLY A 144 -2.00 -5.57 7.26
N ASN A 145 -1.16 -5.10 8.18
CA ASN A 145 -1.17 -5.56 9.58
C ASN A 145 -2.46 -5.07 10.26
N CYS A 146 -3.10 -5.86 11.13
CA CYS A 146 -4.37 -5.47 11.75
C CYS A 146 -4.26 -5.10 13.24
N ASN A 147 -3.06 -5.12 13.83
CA ASN A 147 -2.88 -4.99 15.28
C ASN A 147 -3.03 -3.56 15.83
N TYR A 148 -3.14 -2.56 14.95
CA TYR A 148 -3.18 -1.13 15.32
C TYR A 148 -4.50 -0.46 14.92
N GLY A 149 -5.63 -1.09 15.30
CA GLY A 149 -6.98 -0.59 15.02
C GLY A 149 -7.70 -1.31 13.86
N GLY A 150 -7.16 -2.45 13.43
CA GLY A 150 -7.70 -3.27 12.36
C GLY A 150 -8.40 -4.55 12.81
N HIS A 151 -8.84 -5.35 11.84
CA HIS A 151 -9.50 -6.63 12.06
C HIS A 151 -9.31 -7.58 10.87
N ALA A 152 -8.48 -8.63 11.02
CA ALA A 152 -8.09 -9.51 9.92
C ALA A 152 -9.26 -10.21 9.19
N PRO A 153 -10.30 -10.73 9.88
CA PRO A 153 -11.50 -11.23 9.19
C PRO A 153 -12.20 -10.18 8.31
N VAL A 154 -12.20 -8.90 8.72
CA VAL A 154 -12.80 -7.82 7.93
C VAL A 154 -11.90 -7.49 6.74
N LEU A 155 -10.58 -7.49 6.93
CA LEU A 155 -9.63 -7.33 5.83
C LEU A 155 -9.84 -8.39 4.74
N PHE A 156 -10.00 -9.68 5.11
CA PHE A 156 -10.33 -10.74 4.17
C PHE A 156 -11.60 -10.41 3.36
N ASP A 157 -12.69 -10.04 4.04
CA ASP A 157 -13.95 -9.69 3.39
C ASP A 157 -13.85 -8.44 2.50
N THR A 158 -12.99 -7.49 2.87
CA THR A 158 -12.67 -6.30 2.07
C THR A 158 -11.93 -6.69 0.80
N LEU A 159 -10.86 -7.47 0.90
CA LEU A 159 -10.08 -7.92 -0.26
C LEU A 159 -10.98 -8.71 -1.23
N ALA A 160 -11.78 -9.65 -0.73
CA ALA A 160 -12.67 -10.45 -1.54
C ALA A 160 -13.73 -9.61 -2.27
N ARG A 161 -14.36 -8.64 -1.60
CA ARG A 161 -15.48 -7.88 -2.17
C ARG A 161 -15.05 -6.66 -2.99
N LYS A 162 -14.01 -5.94 -2.56
CA LYS A 162 -13.58 -4.69 -3.21
C LYS A 162 -12.49 -4.93 -4.25
N PHE A 163 -11.54 -5.84 -3.98
CA PHE A 163 -10.37 -6.03 -4.85
C PHE A 163 -10.45 -7.29 -5.71
N GLY A 164 -11.14 -8.33 -5.23
CA GLY A 164 -11.41 -9.56 -6.00
C GLY A 164 -11.97 -9.28 -7.41
N PRO A 165 -12.98 -8.41 -7.56
CA PRO A 165 -13.58 -8.09 -8.87
C PRO A 165 -12.76 -7.18 -9.79
N LEU A 166 -11.63 -6.63 -9.34
CA LEU A 166 -10.84 -5.69 -10.15
C LEU A 166 -10.28 -6.35 -11.42
N GLU A 167 -10.09 -5.56 -12.46
CA GLU A 167 -9.49 -6.03 -13.71
C GLU A 167 -8.07 -6.55 -13.45
N GLY A 168 -7.66 -7.62 -14.16
CA GLY A 168 -6.30 -8.16 -14.01
C GLY A 168 -5.20 -7.13 -14.31
N ALA A 169 -5.48 -6.21 -15.23
CA ALA A 169 -4.59 -5.13 -15.62
C ALA A 169 -4.51 -3.98 -14.61
N THR A 170 -5.29 -3.99 -13.51
CA THR A 170 -5.26 -2.93 -12.51
C THR A 170 -3.90 -2.86 -11.84
N VAL A 171 -3.18 -1.76 -12.03
CA VAL A 171 -1.88 -1.49 -11.38
C VAL A 171 -2.12 -1.18 -9.90
N LEU A 172 -1.36 -1.84 -9.02
CA LEU A 172 -1.42 -1.67 -7.57
C LEU A 172 -0.39 -0.64 -7.11
N TYR A 173 -0.86 0.40 -6.44
CA TYR A 173 -0.07 1.43 -5.78
C TYR A 173 -0.23 1.29 -4.25
N PRO A 174 0.70 0.59 -3.56
CA PRO A 174 0.65 0.35 -2.11
C PRO A 174 1.12 1.54 -1.26
N GLY A 175 0.79 1.57 0.04
CA GLY A 175 1.33 2.58 0.96
C GLY A 175 2.85 2.50 1.19
N HIS A 176 3.43 1.30 1.01
CA HIS A 176 4.83 1.01 1.31
C HIS A 176 5.50 0.09 0.29
N ASP A 177 6.81 0.24 0.12
CA ASP A 177 7.67 -0.59 -0.73
C ASP A 177 8.15 -1.87 -0.02
N TYR A 178 7.20 -2.71 0.35
CA TYR A 178 7.49 -3.97 1.04
C TYR A 178 7.67 -5.18 0.11
N LEU A 179 7.71 -4.96 -1.22
CA LEU A 179 7.67 -6.05 -2.21
C LEU A 179 8.77 -7.10 -1.98
N ALA A 180 10.03 -6.69 -1.81
CA ALA A 180 11.13 -7.63 -1.62
C ALA A 180 10.93 -8.52 -0.36
N ARG A 181 10.54 -7.90 0.76
CA ARG A 181 10.28 -8.60 2.03
C ARG A 181 9.02 -9.47 1.95
N ASN A 182 8.01 -9.02 1.20
CA ASN A 182 6.79 -9.77 0.97
C ASN A 182 7.04 -11.00 0.10
N LEU A 183 7.88 -10.90 -0.93
CA LEU A 183 8.27 -12.04 -1.78
C LEU A 183 9.05 -13.10 -1.00
N ARG A 184 9.97 -12.72 -0.12
CA ARG A 184 10.67 -13.69 0.76
C ARG A 184 9.69 -14.46 1.64
N PHE A 185 8.69 -13.79 2.19
CA PHE A 185 7.64 -14.47 2.95
C PHE A 185 6.74 -15.32 2.08
N ALA A 186 6.36 -14.85 0.90
CA ALA A 186 5.58 -15.63 -0.06
C ALA A 186 6.31 -16.93 -0.43
N ALA A 187 7.63 -16.87 -0.66
CA ALA A 187 8.47 -18.05 -0.90
C ALA A 187 8.55 -18.96 0.34
N HIS A 188 8.52 -18.41 1.55
CA HIS A 188 8.51 -19.20 2.79
C HIS A 188 7.21 -19.97 3.00
N VAL A 189 6.05 -19.35 2.72
CA VAL A 189 4.73 -19.96 2.93
C VAL A 189 4.19 -20.72 1.72
N GLU A 190 4.76 -20.52 0.54
CA GLU A 190 4.40 -21.24 -0.68
C GLU A 190 5.65 -21.51 -1.56
N PRO A 191 6.61 -22.34 -1.08
CA PRO A 191 7.95 -22.49 -1.69
C PRO A 191 7.95 -23.09 -3.10
N SER A 192 6.86 -23.76 -3.49
CA SER A 192 6.70 -24.33 -4.83
C SER A 192 5.98 -23.40 -5.81
N ASN A 193 5.75 -22.14 -5.47
CA ASN A 193 5.07 -21.17 -6.35
C ASN A 193 6.06 -20.55 -7.35
N PRO A 194 6.03 -20.96 -8.64
CA PRO A 194 7.00 -20.47 -9.63
C PRO A 194 6.81 -18.97 -9.93
N ALA A 195 5.62 -18.41 -9.74
CA ALA A 195 5.39 -16.99 -9.99
C ALA A 195 6.11 -16.09 -8.97
N VAL A 196 6.29 -16.57 -7.72
CA VAL A 196 7.05 -15.86 -6.70
C VAL A 196 8.53 -15.84 -7.06
N GLU A 197 9.08 -16.97 -7.48
CA GLU A 197 10.48 -17.09 -7.91
C GLU A 197 10.78 -16.24 -9.16
N GLU A 198 9.89 -16.29 -10.15
CA GLU A 198 9.99 -15.49 -11.37
C GLU A 198 10.02 -13.99 -11.04
N LEU A 199 9.07 -13.52 -10.23
CA LEU A 199 9.00 -12.11 -9.85
C LEU A 199 10.18 -11.68 -8.97
N ALA A 200 10.66 -12.54 -8.07
CA ALA A 200 11.84 -12.26 -7.26
C ALA A 200 13.09 -12.09 -8.15
N SER A 201 13.25 -12.91 -9.18
CA SER A 201 14.35 -12.82 -10.14
C SER A 201 14.26 -11.54 -10.99
N GLN A 202 13.05 -11.15 -11.42
CA GLN A 202 12.81 -9.87 -12.11
C GLN A 202 13.16 -8.68 -11.22
N LEU A 203 12.78 -8.72 -9.94
CA LEU A 203 13.09 -7.65 -8.98
C LEU A 203 14.60 -7.53 -8.75
N GLN A 204 15.33 -8.64 -8.65
CA GLN A 204 16.80 -8.62 -8.54
C GLN A 204 17.49 -8.03 -9.78
N ALA A 205 16.91 -8.23 -10.97
CA ALA A 205 17.39 -7.66 -12.21
C ALA A 205 17.00 -6.18 -12.41
N THR A 206 16.12 -5.65 -11.57
CA THR A 206 15.66 -4.25 -11.66
C THR A 206 16.79 -3.31 -11.20
N PRO A 207 17.13 -2.26 -11.97
CA PRO A 207 18.14 -1.30 -11.59
C PRO A 207 17.88 -0.68 -10.21
N PRO A 208 18.93 -0.44 -9.39
CA PRO A 208 18.78 0.24 -8.10
C PRO A 208 18.05 1.57 -8.25
N GLY A 209 17.02 1.78 -7.42
CA GLY A 209 16.21 3.01 -7.42
C GLY A 209 15.06 3.03 -8.43
N GLN A 210 14.94 2.02 -9.32
CA GLN A 210 13.76 1.88 -10.16
C GLN A 210 12.61 1.25 -9.36
N LEU A 211 11.46 1.94 -9.34
CA LEU A 211 10.26 1.44 -8.66
C LEU A 211 9.59 0.34 -9.49
N TYR A 212 9.04 -0.66 -8.80
CA TYR A 212 8.30 -1.77 -9.39
C TYR A 212 6.89 -1.80 -8.81
N PHE A 213 5.87 -1.76 -9.66
CA PHE A 213 4.47 -1.90 -9.27
C PHE A 213 3.87 -3.14 -9.94
N THR A 214 3.13 -3.93 -9.17
CA THR A 214 2.46 -5.13 -9.67
C THR A 214 1.07 -4.81 -10.21
N THR A 215 0.52 -5.72 -11.01
CA THR A 215 -0.90 -5.71 -11.37
C THR A 215 -1.68 -6.67 -10.49
N MET A 216 -3.01 -6.51 -10.41
CA MET A 216 -3.89 -7.45 -9.71
C MET A 216 -3.79 -8.88 -10.27
N GLU A 217 -3.48 -9.06 -11.55
CA GLU A 217 -3.17 -10.38 -12.11
C GLU A 217 -1.88 -10.99 -11.52
N GLN A 218 -0.81 -10.20 -11.41
CA GLN A 218 0.42 -10.64 -10.74
C GLN A 218 0.16 -10.96 -9.26
N GLU A 219 -0.57 -10.10 -8.55
CA GLU A 219 -0.91 -10.29 -7.14
C GLU A 219 -1.68 -11.60 -6.88
N ARG A 220 -2.64 -11.96 -7.73
CA ARG A 220 -3.36 -13.25 -7.63
C ARG A 220 -2.43 -14.47 -7.76
N ARG A 221 -1.28 -14.31 -8.41
CA ARG A 221 -0.29 -15.37 -8.62
C ARG A 221 0.74 -15.43 -7.49
N ILE A 222 1.12 -14.28 -6.91
CA ILE A 222 2.27 -14.19 -5.99
C ILE A 222 1.90 -13.86 -4.54
N ASN A 223 0.74 -13.25 -4.28
CA ASN A 223 0.37 -12.76 -2.96
C ASN A 223 -0.32 -13.85 -2.13
N PRO A 224 0.28 -14.36 -1.03
CA PRO A 224 -0.31 -15.42 -0.22
C PRO A 224 -1.70 -15.07 0.33
N PHE A 225 -1.96 -13.79 0.58
CA PHE A 225 -3.23 -13.28 1.12
C PHE A 225 -4.38 -13.28 0.10
N LEU A 226 -4.08 -13.42 -1.19
CA LEU A 226 -5.07 -13.60 -2.26
C LEU A 226 -5.18 -15.06 -2.72
N ARG A 227 -4.44 -15.96 -2.06
CA ARG A 227 -4.25 -17.36 -2.47
C ARG A 227 -4.63 -18.34 -1.37
N CYS A 228 -5.52 -17.94 -0.46
CA CYS A 228 -5.94 -18.76 0.70
C CYS A 228 -6.63 -20.09 0.31
N SER A 229 -7.01 -20.29 -0.95
CA SER A 229 -7.47 -21.57 -1.50
C SER A 229 -6.35 -22.46 -2.07
N SER A 230 -5.13 -21.94 -2.24
CA SER A 230 -4.01 -22.69 -2.84
C SER A 230 -3.67 -23.95 -2.04
N PRO A 231 -3.62 -25.14 -2.68
CA PRO A 231 -3.21 -26.37 -2.01
C PRO A 231 -1.80 -26.30 -1.44
N GLY A 232 -0.85 -25.66 -2.16
CA GLY A 232 0.53 -25.51 -1.72
C GLY A 232 0.65 -24.67 -0.46
N LEU A 233 -0.04 -23.53 -0.44
CA LEU A 233 -0.08 -22.65 0.74
C LEU A 233 -0.73 -23.36 1.94
N ARG A 234 -1.89 -24.02 1.73
CA ARG A 234 -2.59 -24.75 2.79
C ARG A 234 -1.76 -25.86 3.38
N GLN A 235 -1.09 -26.65 2.54
CA GLN A 235 -0.20 -27.72 3.00
C GLN A 235 0.95 -27.17 3.86
N GLN A 236 1.54 -26.06 3.44
CA GLN A 236 2.64 -25.44 4.19
C GLN A 236 2.15 -24.81 5.50
N LEU A 237 1.02 -24.10 5.48
CA LEU A 237 0.42 -23.51 6.69
C LEU A 237 -0.03 -24.56 7.70
N ALA A 238 -0.51 -25.74 7.28
CA ALA A 238 -0.83 -26.83 8.20
C ALA A 238 0.40 -27.29 9.02
N ARG A 239 1.62 -27.12 8.48
CA ARG A 239 2.88 -27.39 9.19
C ARG A 239 3.32 -26.22 10.07
N LEU A 240 3.22 -24.99 9.53
CA LEU A 240 3.67 -23.78 10.21
C LEU A 240 2.72 -23.31 11.33
N CYS A 241 1.45 -23.66 11.23
CA CYS A 241 0.38 -23.27 12.15
C CYS A 241 -0.41 -24.52 12.60
N PRO A 242 0.10 -25.32 13.55
CA PRO A 242 -0.53 -26.58 13.98
C PRO A 242 -1.94 -26.44 14.55
N HIS A 243 -2.35 -25.21 14.93
CA HIS A 243 -3.68 -24.90 15.45
C HIS A 243 -4.71 -24.61 14.35
N LEU A 244 -4.30 -24.47 13.09
CA LEU A 244 -5.20 -24.26 11.97
C LEU A 244 -5.99 -25.56 11.69
N PRO A 245 -7.33 -25.55 11.71
CA PRO A 245 -8.12 -26.74 11.41
C PRO A 245 -7.84 -27.27 9.99
N ALA A 246 -7.87 -28.60 9.81
CA ALA A 246 -7.67 -29.22 8.50
C ALA A 246 -8.73 -28.77 7.48
N GLU A 247 -9.97 -28.61 7.92
CA GLU A 247 -11.12 -28.16 7.12
C GLU A 247 -11.33 -26.63 7.18
N ALA A 248 -10.28 -25.86 7.50
CA ALA A 248 -10.37 -24.41 7.61
C ALA A 248 -10.84 -23.77 6.28
N ASN A 249 -11.83 -22.89 6.35
CA ASN A 249 -12.25 -22.10 5.19
C ASN A 249 -11.20 -21.03 4.83
N GLU A 250 -11.35 -20.36 3.69
CA GLU A 250 -10.36 -19.36 3.22
C GLU A 250 -10.16 -18.20 4.21
N ARG A 251 -11.21 -17.78 4.92
CA ARG A 251 -11.10 -16.71 5.93
C ARG A 251 -10.27 -17.17 7.12
N GLU A 252 -10.46 -18.39 7.60
CA GLU A 252 -9.67 -18.96 8.70
C GLU A 252 -8.19 -19.12 8.30
N VAL A 253 -7.94 -19.57 7.06
CA VAL A 253 -6.57 -19.62 6.49
C VAL A 253 -5.96 -18.22 6.42
N PHE A 254 -6.71 -17.22 5.95
CA PHE A 254 -6.25 -15.83 5.89
C PHE A 254 -5.85 -15.31 7.27
N VAL A 255 -6.69 -15.51 8.28
CA VAL A 255 -6.43 -15.05 9.65
C VAL A 255 -5.20 -15.73 10.24
N ALA A 256 -5.05 -17.05 10.06
CA ALA A 256 -3.88 -17.77 10.52
C ALA A 256 -2.59 -17.30 9.80
N LEU A 257 -2.65 -17.14 8.47
CA LEU A 257 -1.54 -16.61 7.68
C LEU A 257 -1.16 -15.19 8.12
N ARG A 258 -2.14 -14.33 8.40
CA ARG A 258 -1.92 -12.96 8.87
C ARG A 258 -1.23 -12.94 10.22
N HIS A 259 -1.71 -13.74 11.16
CA HIS A 259 -1.10 -13.90 12.47
C HIS A 259 0.33 -14.44 12.36
N TYR A 260 0.55 -15.44 11.50
CA TYR A 260 1.88 -16.00 11.26
C TYR A 260 2.84 -14.96 10.67
N ARG A 261 2.40 -14.17 9.68
CA ARG A 261 3.19 -13.08 9.08
C ARG A 261 3.61 -12.04 10.12
N ASP A 262 2.75 -11.73 11.09
CA ASP A 262 3.05 -10.71 12.10
C ASP A 262 4.17 -11.14 13.06
N GLN A 263 4.42 -12.44 13.19
CA GLN A 263 5.49 -13.02 14.01
C GLN A 263 6.69 -13.49 13.18
N TRP A 264 6.56 -13.49 11.85
CA TRP A 264 7.60 -13.98 10.97
C TRP A 264 8.77 -13.01 10.97
N ALA A 265 9.88 -13.43 11.56
CA ALA A 265 11.17 -12.79 11.43
C ALA A 265 11.82 -13.27 10.12
N ASP A 266 12.23 -12.30 9.32
CA ASP A 266 13.00 -12.57 8.11
C ASP A 266 14.40 -13.04 8.53
N GLN A 267 14.81 -14.23 8.11
CA GLN A 267 16.10 -14.80 8.54
C GLN A 267 17.29 -13.95 8.06
N ASP A 268 17.09 -13.11 7.04
CA ASP A 268 18.10 -12.22 6.47
C ASP A 268 18.16 -10.83 7.14
N ASP A 269 17.26 -10.50 8.08
CA ASP A 269 17.23 -9.18 8.75
C ASP A 269 18.44 -8.96 9.68
N HIS A 270 19.17 -10.03 10.03
CA HIS A 270 20.35 -9.96 10.88
C HIS A 270 21.62 -9.42 10.17
N GLN A 271 21.58 -9.13 8.88
CA GLN A 271 22.74 -8.58 8.15
C GLN A 271 22.68 -7.07 7.87
N SER A 272 21.56 -6.38 8.18
CA SER A 272 21.36 -4.97 7.79
C SER A 272 21.53 -3.93 8.93
N VAL A 273 21.80 -4.37 10.18
CA VAL A 273 22.02 -3.45 11.31
C VAL A 273 23.41 -3.66 11.93
N ALA A 274 24.46 -3.37 11.17
CA ALA A 274 25.77 -3.06 11.74
C ALA A 274 25.96 -1.53 11.68
N PRO A 275 26.05 -0.81 12.81
CA PRO A 275 26.34 0.62 12.78
C PRO A 275 27.76 0.79 12.24
N GLN A 276 27.89 1.47 11.10
CA GLN A 276 29.18 1.98 10.63
C GLN A 276 29.69 2.94 11.71
N ARG A 277 30.62 2.47 12.55
CA ARG A 277 31.36 3.32 13.47
C ARG A 277 32.16 4.30 12.62
N ALA A 278 31.76 5.58 12.68
CA ALA A 278 32.60 6.67 12.23
C ALA A 278 33.89 6.67 13.07
N THR A 279 34.97 6.15 12.51
CA THR A 279 36.32 6.42 13.02
C THR A 279 36.67 7.86 12.67
N THR A 280 36.44 8.77 13.62
CA THR A 280 37.19 10.02 13.69
C THR A 280 38.65 9.68 14.01
N VAL A 281 39.55 9.88 13.07
CA VAL A 281 40.98 10.02 13.37
C VAL A 281 41.27 11.52 13.42
N SER A 282 41.49 12.00 14.64
CA SER A 282 42.08 13.29 14.93
C SER A 282 43.60 13.14 14.98
N GLN A 283 44.32 13.85 14.10
CA GLN A 283 45.45 14.72 14.42
C GLN A 283 45.78 15.57 13.20
#